data_AF-A0A8S9BFZ7-F1
#
_entry.id   AF-A0A8S9BFZ7-F1
#
_cell.length_a   1.000
_cell.length_b   1.000
_cell.length_c   1.000
_cell.angle_alpha   90.00
_cell.angle_beta   90.00
_cell.angle_gamma   90.00
#
_symmetry.space_group_name_H-M   'P 1'
#
loop_
_entity.id
_entity.type
_entity.pdbx_description
1 polymer ?
#
loop_
_entity_poly.entity_id
_entity_poly.type
_entity_poly.pdbx_seq_one_letter_code
_entity_poly.pdbx_strand_id
1 'polypeptide(L)'
;MLFTCFPQLPPEVRLKIWEAALPESQIIYIFLASTPKSNSPQLVAEASEKDALQSLYFTCKDSHNTLKARYKCYFRDRLQNAVWLDNEIDTLYLEDFSMYTFMNNGEQSSQTIDFKSVRNLAIDIPLLLDTSLQSHSFSLDVAKPSYLLIECFANLKQVAFVESSQQSFGVEVLKQLYQDFKSNYQSWRKESPRQHHDATILDRLEFKVISHKEFNSLDAW
;
A
#
# COMPACT_ATOMS: atom_id res chain seq x y z
N MET A 1 13.38 27.05 16.97
CA MET A 1 14.62 26.79 17.74
C MET A 1 15.72 26.44 16.76
N LEU A 2 16.92 27.00 16.89
CA LEU A 2 18.08 26.62 16.08
C LEU A 2 18.90 25.58 16.87
N PHE A 3 19.11 24.39 16.30
CA PHE A 3 20.00 23.37 16.84
C PHE A 3 21.46 23.81 16.63
N THR A 4 22.00 24.65 17.52
CA THR A 4 23.32 25.29 17.34
C THR A 4 24.50 24.33 17.44
N CYS A 5 24.34 23.20 18.15
CA CYS A 5 25.41 22.21 18.32
C CYS A 5 25.42 21.16 17.19
N PHE A 6 24.28 20.91 16.52
CA PHE A 6 24.19 19.85 15.51
C PHE A 6 25.17 20.05 14.34
N PRO A 7 25.32 21.26 13.75
CA PRO A 7 26.29 21.49 12.68
C PRO A 7 27.76 21.33 13.10
N GLN A 8 28.06 21.34 14.39
CA GLN A 8 29.43 21.19 14.92
C GLN A 8 29.85 19.71 15.02
N LEU A 9 28.90 18.78 14.88
CA LEU A 9 29.20 17.35 14.88
C LEU A 9 29.93 16.95 13.58
N PRO A 10 30.83 15.95 13.64
CA PRO A 10 31.44 15.37 12.45
C PRO A 10 30.38 14.93 11.42
N PRO A 11 30.63 15.09 10.11
CA PRO A 11 29.68 14.73 9.06
C PRO A 11 29.10 13.32 9.19
N GLU A 12 29.93 12.35 9.57
CA GLU A 12 29.57 10.95 9.72
C GLU A 12 28.56 10.74 10.87
N VAL A 13 28.71 11.50 11.96
CA VAL A 13 27.78 11.45 13.10
C VAL A 13 26.44 12.08 12.71
N ARG A 14 26.47 13.22 12.00
CA ARG A 14 25.25 13.89 11.51
C ARG A 14 24.47 12.99 10.56
N LEU A 15 25.17 12.31 9.65
CA LEU A 15 24.56 11.33 8.74
C LEU A 15 23.86 10.22 9.52
N LYS A 16 24.55 9.58 10.48
CA LYS A 16 23.95 8.52 11.31
C LYS A 16 22.72 8.99 12.08
N ILE A 17 22.72 10.23 12.57
CA ILE A 17 21.54 10.79 13.26
C ILE A 17 20.38 10.96 12.26
N TRP A 18 20.63 11.44 11.05
CA TRP A 18 19.58 11.57 10.05
C TRP A 18 19.07 10.22 9.56
N GLU A 19 19.94 9.24 9.35
CA GLU A 19 19.55 7.88 8.98
C GLU A 19 18.69 7.23 10.07
N ALA A 20 19.06 7.43 11.34
CA ALA A 20 18.29 6.94 12.50
C ALA A 20 16.98 7.72 12.73
N ALA A 21 16.83 8.91 12.15
CA ALA A 21 15.61 9.71 12.25
C ALA A 21 14.60 9.39 11.12
N LEU A 22 14.99 8.59 10.13
CA LEU A 22 14.05 8.10 9.11
C LEU A 22 13.04 7.14 9.77
N PRO A 23 11.77 7.14 9.33
CA PRO A 23 10.79 6.15 9.76
C PRO A 23 11.30 4.71 9.56
N GLU A 24 10.97 3.82 10.49
CA GLU A 24 11.35 2.41 10.39
C GLU A 24 10.52 1.66 9.35
N SER A 25 9.20 1.84 9.40
CA SER A 25 8.24 1.40 8.39
C SER A 25 7.01 2.31 8.49
N GLN A 26 6.30 2.51 7.39
CA GLN A 26 5.07 3.29 7.40
C GLN A 26 4.02 2.66 6.48
N ILE A 27 2.76 2.97 6.77
CA ILE A 27 1.63 2.59 5.96
C ILE A 27 1.22 3.82 5.15
N ILE A 28 1.10 3.64 3.83
CA ILE A 28 0.64 4.66 2.90
C ILE A 28 -0.78 4.32 2.48
N TYR A 29 -1.73 5.03 3.08
CA TYR A 29 -3.15 4.93 2.82
C TYR A 29 -3.48 5.60 1.49
N ILE A 30 -4.06 4.88 0.54
CA ILE A 30 -4.63 5.41 -0.69
C ILE A 30 -6.15 5.31 -0.59
N PHE A 31 -6.81 6.46 -0.62
CA PHE A 31 -8.25 6.56 -0.50
C PHE A 31 -8.84 7.63 -1.43
N LEU A 32 -10.16 7.56 -1.64
CA LEU A 32 -10.91 8.59 -2.36
C LEU A 32 -11.28 9.73 -1.42
N ALA A 33 -10.75 10.92 -1.70
CA ALA A 33 -11.07 12.13 -0.96
C ALA A 33 -11.96 13.07 -1.78
N SER A 34 -13.00 13.59 -1.14
CA SER A 34 -13.77 14.73 -1.65
C SER A 34 -12.96 16.01 -1.43
N THR A 35 -12.56 16.68 -2.51
CA THR A 35 -11.85 17.95 -2.40
C THR A 35 -12.80 19.11 -2.71
N PRO A 36 -12.74 20.23 -1.98
CA PRO A 36 -13.65 21.38 -2.20
C PRO A 36 -13.57 21.96 -3.62
N LYS A 37 -12.48 21.69 -4.34
CA LYS A 37 -12.17 22.24 -5.66
C LYS A 37 -12.56 21.32 -6.81
N SER A 38 -12.99 20.09 -6.53
CA SER A 38 -13.32 19.08 -7.55
C SER A 38 -14.74 18.59 -7.36
N ASN A 39 -15.49 18.46 -8.47
CA ASN A 39 -16.81 17.85 -8.47
C ASN A 39 -16.77 16.31 -8.42
N SER A 40 -15.58 15.72 -8.54
CA SER A 40 -15.36 14.28 -8.43
C SER A 40 -14.38 13.94 -7.30
N PRO A 41 -14.58 12.79 -6.61
CA PRO A 41 -13.60 12.24 -5.69
C PRO A 41 -12.24 12.07 -6.38
N GLN A 42 -11.17 12.39 -5.67
CA GLN A 42 -9.80 12.25 -6.16
C GLN A 42 -9.06 11.22 -5.32
N LEU A 43 -8.17 10.45 -5.94
CA LEU A 43 -7.27 9.59 -5.19
C LEU A 43 -6.22 10.43 -4.50
N VAL A 44 -6.16 10.29 -3.18
CA VAL A 44 -5.19 10.94 -2.32
C VAL A 44 -4.42 9.85 -1.61
N ALA A 45 -3.17 10.15 -1.27
CA ALA A 45 -2.39 9.29 -0.41
C ALA A 45 -1.96 10.00 0.88
N GLU A 46 -1.96 9.26 1.97
CA GLU A 46 -1.54 9.74 3.28
C GLU A 46 -0.64 8.70 3.94
N ALA A 47 0.52 9.15 4.44
CA ALA A 47 1.41 8.29 5.21
C ALA A 47 1.08 8.41 6.70
N SER A 48 1.16 7.30 7.44
CA SER A 48 0.98 7.27 8.90
C SER A 48 1.94 8.22 9.62
N GLU A 49 3.16 8.40 9.10
CA GLU A 49 4.21 9.28 9.65
C GLU A 49 4.51 10.51 8.79
N LYS A 50 3.48 11.08 8.15
CA LYS A 50 3.64 12.23 7.24
C LYS A 50 4.44 13.40 7.84
N ASP A 51 4.23 13.70 9.12
CA ASP A 51 4.89 14.81 9.80
C ASP A 51 6.39 14.57 9.97
N ALA A 52 6.82 13.32 10.15
CA ALA A 52 8.24 12.97 10.30
C ALA A 52 9.00 13.21 8.99
N LEU A 53 8.50 12.65 7.88
CA LEU A 53 9.11 12.84 6.55
C LEU A 53 9.08 14.31 6.12
N GLN A 54 7.98 15.01 6.37
CA GLN A 54 7.87 16.44 6.07
C GLN A 54 8.87 17.26 6.89
N SER A 55 9.03 16.95 8.18
CA SER A 55 10.02 17.59 9.04
C SER A 55 11.44 17.35 8.52
N LEU A 56 11.78 16.11 8.16
CA LEU A 56 13.10 15.78 7.59
C LEU A 56 13.36 16.51 6.27
N TYR A 57 12.34 16.63 5.41
CA TYR A 57 12.45 17.32 4.13
C TYR A 57 12.77 18.81 4.30
N PHE A 58 12.16 19.48 5.28
CA PHE A 58 12.31 20.93 5.47
C PHE A 58 13.35 21.35 6.51
N THR A 59 13.93 20.42 7.28
CA THR A 59 14.85 20.76 8.38
C THR A 59 16.17 21.35 7.88
N CYS A 60 16.91 20.65 7.02
CA CYS A 60 18.17 21.13 6.44
C CYS A 60 18.57 20.31 5.21
N LYS A 61 19.60 20.76 4.49
CA LYS A 61 20.09 20.11 3.26
C LYS A 61 20.52 18.65 3.50
N ASP A 62 21.19 18.36 4.61
CA ASP A 62 21.71 17.02 4.89
C ASP A 62 20.57 16.04 5.20
N SER A 63 19.61 16.47 6.00
CA SER A 63 18.38 15.73 6.28
C SER A 63 17.59 15.44 5.00
N HIS A 64 17.39 16.45 4.16
CA HIS A 64 16.71 16.32 2.86
C HIS A 64 17.43 15.34 1.92
N ASN A 65 18.75 15.40 1.85
CA ASN A 65 19.54 14.47 1.04
C ASN A 65 19.44 13.04 1.56
N THR A 66 19.46 12.87 2.89
CA THR A 66 19.31 11.56 3.54
C THR A 66 17.94 10.95 3.23
N LEU A 67 16.86 11.75 3.33
CA LEU A 67 15.53 11.32 2.94
C LEU A 67 15.47 10.92 1.46
N LYS A 68 16.01 11.74 0.54
CA LYS A 68 16.01 11.44 -0.90
C LYS A 68 16.87 10.25 -1.31
N ALA A 69 17.87 9.90 -0.51
CA ALA A 69 18.69 8.72 -0.76
C ALA A 69 17.91 7.42 -0.53
N ARG A 70 16.98 7.43 0.43
CA ARG A 70 16.17 6.27 0.81
C ARG A 70 14.79 6.25 0.14
N TYR A 71 14.07 7.35 0.21
CA TYR A 71 12.69 7.46 -0.28
C TYR A 71 12.64 8.01 -1.71
N LYS A 72 11.73 7.45 -2.51
CA LYS A 72 11.44 7.93 -3.87
C LYS A 72 9.99 8.36 -4.00
N CYS A 73 9.72 9.30 -4.90
CA CYS A 73 8.35 9.69 -5.22
C CYS A 73 7.73 8.73 -6.24
N TYR A 74 6.58 8.17 -5.93
CA TYR A 74 5.81 7.32 -6.86
C TYR A 74 4.39 7.86 -7.08
N PHE A 75 3.74 7.34 -8.13
CA PHE A 75 2.32 7.49 -8.47
C PHE A 75 1.86 8.94 -8.70
N ARG A 76 2.77 9.84 -9.10
CA ARG A 76 2.45 11.25 -9.36
C ARG A 76 1.35 11.46 -10.41
N ASP A 77 1.24 10.53 -11.35
CA ASP A 77 0.23 10.59 -12.42
C ASP A 77 -1.11 9.98 -12.02
N ARG A 78 -1.16 9.24 -10.89
CA ARG A 78 -2.35 8.51 -10.43
C ARG A 78 -3.00 9.15 -9.20
N LEU A 79 -2.19 9.81 -8.39
CA LEU A 79 -2.57 10.42 -7.12
C LEU A 79 -2.51 11.94 -7.22
N GLN A 80 -3.39 12.62 -6.50
CA GLN A 80 -3.39 14.08 -6.42
C GLN A 80 -2.11 14.63 -5.78
N ASN A 81 -1.47 13.86 -4.91
CA ASN A 81 -0.24 14.20 -4.23
C ASN A 81 0.82 13.12 -4.43
N ALA A 82 2.08 13.56 -4.53
CA ALA A 82 3.20 12.64 -4.61
C ALA A 82 3.37 11.88 -3.30
N VAL A 83 3.65 10.58 -3.43
CA VAL A 83 3.91 9.68 -2.30
C VAL A 83 5.40 9.42 -2.20
N TRP A 84 5.98 9.65 -1.03
CA TRP A 84 7.33 9.20 -0.72
C TRP A 84 7.26 7.79 -0.13
N LEU A 85 7.86 6.83 -0.83
CA LEU A 85 7.85 5.41 -0.46
C LEU A 85 9.28 4.90 -0.39
N ASP A 86 9.63 4.23 0.71
CA ASP A 86 10.72 3.27 0.76
C ASP A 86 10.16 1.91 0.36
N ASN A 87 10.56 1.45 -0.81
CA ASN A 87 9.95 0.32 -1.48
C ASN A 87 10.31 -1.04 -0.84
N GLU A 88 11.26 -1.08 0.10
CA GLU A 88 11.65 -2.30 0.80
C GLU A 88 10.85 -2.55 2.08
N ILE A 89 10.46 -1.48 2.78
CA ILE A 89 9.88 -1.54 4.14
C ILE A 89 8.46 -0.98 4.22
N ASP A 90 8.08 -0.04 3.35
CA ASP A 90 6.77 0.59 3.45
C ASP A 90 5.69 -0.30 2.85
N THR A 91 4.47 -0.14 3.37
CA THR A 91 3.29 -0.86 2.90
C THR A 91 2.32 0.11 2.22
N LEU A 92 1.96 -0.21 0.99
CA LEU A 92 0.91 0.49 0.28
C LEU A 92 -0.45 -0.10 0.66
N TYR A 93 -1.36 0.71 1.18
CA TYR A 93 -2.70 0.26 1.55
C TYR A 93 -3.75 0.89 0.65
N LEU A 94 -4.58 0.06 0.02
CA LEU A 94 -5.69 0.53 -0.81
C LEU A 94 -7.03 0.11 -0.19
N GLU A 95 -7.84 1.10 0.14
CA GLU A 95 -9.22 0.91 0.57
C GLU A 95 -10.08 0.42 -0.60
N ASP A 96 -11.10 -0.41 -0.32
CA ASP A 96 -11.92 -1.15 -1.29
C ASP A 96 -12.22 -0.39 -2.61
N PHE A 97 -13.02 0.68 -2.54
CA PHE A 97 -13.42 1.45 -3.73
C PHE A 97 -12.28 2.20 -4.41
N SER A 98 -11.19 2.45 -3.67
CA SER A 98 -10.03 3.18 -4.17
C SER A 98 -9.21 2.32 -5.12
N MET A 99 -9.23 0.98 -4.97
CA MET A 99 -8.55 0.04 -5.86
C MET A 99 -8.97 0.22 -7.33
N TYR A 100 -10.28 0.27 -7.60
CA TYR A 100 -10.80 0.42 -8.97
C TYR A 100 -10.35 1.73 -9.60
N THR A 101 -10.49 2.82 -8.87
CA THR A 101 -10.09 4.14 -9.36
C THR A 101 -8.57 4.16 -9.56
N PHE A 102 -7.81 3.54 -8.67
CA PHE A 102 -6.34 3.51 -8.74
C PHE A 102 -5.84 2.75 -9.95
N MET A 103 -6.46 1.62 -10.29
CA MET A 103 -6.12 0.86 -11.49
C MET A 103 -6.46 1.62 -12.77
N ASN A 104 -7.64 2.25 -12.82
CA ASN A 104 -8.14 2.96 -14.00
C ASN A 104 -7.49 4.34 -14.20
N ASN A 105 -7.04 5.01 -13.14
CA ASN A 105 -6.35 6.29 -13.24
C ASN A 105 -4.98 6.12 -13.89
N GLY A 106 -4.65 6.94 -14.88
CA GLY A 106 -3.31 6.95 -15.47
C GLY A 106 -3.02 5.79 -16.43
N GLU A 107 -4.04 5.12 -17.00
CA GLU A 107 -3.86 4.15 -18.10
C GLU A 107 -3.13 4.74 -19.33
N GLN A 108 -3.10 6.07 -19.46
CA GLN A 108 -2.40 6.76 -20.55
C GLN A 108 -0.91 7.02 -20.29
N SER A 109 -0.43 6.95 -19.03
CA SER A 109 1.00 7.15 -18.74
C SER A 109 1.72 5.81 -18.69
N SER A 110 2.66 5.63 -19.63
CA SER A 110 3.44 4.41 -19.85
C SER A 110 4.44 4.07 -18.73
N GLN A 111 4.35 4.72 -17.55
CA GLN A 111 5.27 4.53 -16.44
C GLN A 111 4.91 3.29 -15.62
N THR A 112 5.23 2.13 -16.21
CA THR A 112 5.19 0.80 -15.55
C THR A 112 6.18 0.65 -14.39
N ILE A 113 7.02 1.67 -14.12
CA ILE A 113 8.13 1.62 -13.16
C ILE A 113 7.60 1.66 -11.72
N ASP A 114 6.53 2.43 -11.47
CA ASP A 114 6.04 2.65 -10.11
C ASP A 114 5.49 1.37 -9.48
N PHE A 115 4.73 0.59 -10.25
CA PHE A 115 4.19 -0.70 -9.79
C PHE A 115 5.27 -1.74 -9.50
N LYS A 116 6.39 -1.72 -10.23
CA LYS A 116 7.49 -2.65 -9.98
C LYS A 116 8.25 -2.34 -8.69
N SER A 117 8.01 -1.19 -8.08
CA SER A 117 8.75 -0.79 -6.90
C SER A 117 8.11 -1.34 -5.63
N VAL A 118 6.78 -1.40 -5.55
CA VAL A 118 6.04 -1.85 -4.37
C VAL A 118 6.31 -3.32 -4.05
N ARG A 119 6.68 -3.60 -2.80
CA ARG A 119 6.93 -4.95 -2.28
C ARG A 119 5.89 -5.42 -1.27
N ASN A 120 5.31 -4.50 -0.51
CA ASN A 120 4.31 -4.79 0.50
C ASN A 120 3.00 -4.08 0.14
N LEU A 121 1.94 -4.86 -0.03
CA LEU A 121 0.60 -4.38 -0.35
C LEU A 121 -0.37 -4.81 0.74
N ALA A 122 -1.22 -3.89 1.15
CA ALA A 122 -2.36 -4.16 2.01
C ALA A 122 -3.63 -3.73 1.27
N ILE A 123 -4.69 -4.52 1.41
CA ILE A 123 -5.99 -4.25 0.79
C ILE A 123 -7.09 -4.65 1.76
N ASP A 124 -8.24 -3.99 1.67
CA ASP A 124 -9.41 -4.45 2.41
C ASP A 124 -9.84 -5.84 1.94
N ILE A 125 -10.36 -6.63 2.87
CA ILE A 125 -10.97 -7.92 2.51
C ILE A 125 -12.19 -7.63 1.63
N PRO A 126 -12.23 -8.14 0.37
CA PRO A 126 -13.29 -7.88 -0.58
C PRO A 126 -14.53 -8.74 -0.24
N LEU A 127 -15.28 -8.34 0.80
CA LEU A 127 -16.46 -9.08 1.26
C LEU A 127 -17.75 -8.42 0.80
N LEU A 128 -18.62 -9.25 0.18
CA LEU A 128 -20.03 -8.90 0.10
C LEU A 128 -20.69 -9.19 1.44
N LEU A 129 -21.25 -8.14 2.02
CA LEU A 129 -22.20 -8.28 3.10
C LEU A 129 -23.55 -8.68 2.52
N ASP A 130 -23.81 -9.99 2.47
CA ASP A 130 -25.19 -10.45 2.39
C ASP A 130 -25.82 -10.34 3.79
N THR A 131 -26.47 -9.19 4.03
CA THR A 131 -27.16 -8.90 5.28
C THR A 131 -28.29 -9.88 5.58
N SER A 132 -28.74 -10.68 4.60
CA SER A 132 -29.88 -11.58 4.74
C SER A 132 -29.52 -12.99 5.22
N LEU A 133 -28.27 -13.44 5.04
CA LEU A 133 -27.90 -14.84 5.28
C LEU A 133 -26.84 -15.07 6.36
N GLN A 134 -26.24 -14.02 6.94
CA GLN A 134 -25.07 -14.12 7.85
C GLN A 134 -23.96 -15.02 7.27
N SER A 135 -23.96 -15.25 5.96
CA SER A 135 -22.97 -16.07 5.28
C SER A 135 -21.98 -15.14 4.59
N HIS A 136 -20.72 -15.25 5.00
CA HIS A 136 -19.62 -14.60 4.29
C HIS A 136 -19.27 -15.51 3.12
N SER A 137 -19.66 -15.12 1.91
CA SER A 137 -19.23 -15.81 0.70
C SER A 137 -18.23 -14.95 -0.05
N PHE A 138 -17.08 -15.53 -0.36
CA PHE A 138 -16.09 -14.90 -1.21
C PHE A 138 -16.63 -14.91 -2.65
N SER A 139 -17.21 -13.79 -3.11
CA SER A 139 -17.64 -13.69 -4.49
C SER A 139 -16.44 -13.43 -5.39
N LEU A 140 -16.28 -14.26 -6.41
CA LEU A 140 -15.30 -14.09 -7.48
C LEU A 140 -15.32 -12.68 -8.07
N ASP A 141 -16.52 -12.10 -8.25
CA ASP A 141 -16.68 -10.77 -8.83
C ASP A 141 -16.13 -9.67 -7.91
N VAL A 142 -16.24 -9.85 -6.60
CA VAL A 142 -15.79 -8.86 -5.60
C VAL A 142 -14.29 -8.99 -5.32
N ALA A 143 -13.75 -10.20 -5.47
CA ALA A 143 -12.32 -10.48 -5.39
C ALA A 143 -11.51 -10.07 -6.62
N LYS A 144 -12.16 -10.02 -7.79
CA LYS A 144 -11.56 -9.68 -9.08
C LYS A 144 -10.64 -8.46 -9.08
N PRO A 145 -11.00 -7.33 -8.46
CA PRO A 145 -10.18 -6.13 -8.43
C PRO A 145 -8.90 -6.35 -7.63
N SER A 146 -8.98 -7.05 -6.50
CA SER A 146 -7.83 -7.40 -5.68
C SER A 146 -6.83 -8.25 -6.47
N TYR A 147 -7.29 -9.24 -7.23
CA TYR A 147 -6.42 -10.03 -8.10
C TYR A 147 -5.73 -9.17 -9.16
N LEU A 148 -6.51 -8.37 -9.89
CA LEU A 148 -6.00 -7.48 -10.93
C LEU A 148 -4.95 -6.52 -10.36
N LEU A 149 -5.21 -5.98 -9.18
CA LEU A 149 -4.32 -5.07 -8.50
C LEU A 149 -3.01 -5.77 -8.10
N ILE A 150 -3.06 -6.95 -7.48
CA ILE A 150 -1.87 -7.74 -7.12
C ILE A 150 -1.04 -8.04 -8.37
N GLU A 151 -1.67 -8.38 -9.48
CA GLU A 151 -0.99 -8.65 -10.75
C GLU A 151 -0.31 -7.41 -11.36
N CYS A 152 -0.81 -6.20 -11.07
CA CYS A 152 -0.14 -4.98 -11.51
C CYS A 152 1.24 -4.80 -10.85
N PHE A 153 1.43 -5.30 -9.63
CA PHE A 153 2.66 -5.12 -8.87
C PHE A 153 3.60 -6.33 -9.00
N ALA A 154 4.45 -6.31 -10.03
CA ALA A 154 5.28 -7.45 -10.41
C ALA A 154 6.31 -7.93 -9.36
N ASN A 155 6.68 -7.09 -8.39
CA ASN A 155 7.71 -7.39 -7.40
C ASN A 155 7.16 -7.49 -5.96
N LEU A 156 5.85 -7.71 -5.81
CA LEU A 156 5.29 -7.97 -4.49
C LEU A 156 5.98 -9.15 -3.83
N LYS A 157 6.30 -8.97 -2.55
CA LYS A 157 6.76 -10.00 -1.62
C LYS A 157 5.63 -10.40 -0.68
N GLN A 158 4.84 -9.42 -0.25
CA GLN A 158 3.81 -9.61 0.75
C GLN A 158 2.49 -8.94 0.34
N VAL A 159 1.38 -9.62 0.61
CA VAL A 159 0.03 -9.09 0.53
C VAL A 159 -0.67 -9.34 1.86
N ALA A 160 -1.19 -8.30 2.52
CA ALA A 160 -2.14 -8.49 3.61
C ALA A 160 -3.55 -8.11 3.21
N PHE A 161 -4.49 -8.91 3.66
CA PHE A 161 -5.89 -8.53 3.68
C PHE A 161 -6.23 -7.96 5.06
N VAL A 162 -6.77 -6.75 5.08
CA VAL A 162 -7.09 -6.01 6.31
C VAL A 162 -8.59 -6.11 6.57
N GLU A 163 -8.96 -6.55 7.77
CA GLU A 163 -10.36 -6.52 8.19
C GLU A 163 -10.89 -5.10 8.19
N SER A 164 -12.14 -4.91 7.76
CA SER A 164 -12.79 -3.60 7.86
C SER A 164 -12.88 -3.19 9.33
N SER A 165 -12.65 -1.91 9.63
CA SER A 165 -12.81 -1.36 10.97
C SER A 165 -14.21 -1.58 11.57
N GLN A 166 -15.21 -1.82 10.73
CA GLN A 166 -16.60 -2.03 11.13
C GLN A 166 -16.90 -3.50 11.49
N GLN A 167 -16.03 -4.44 11.15
CA GLN A 167 -16.31 -5.88 11.25
C GLN A 167 -15.05 -6.67 11.60
N SER A 168 -15.12 -7.43 12.69
CA SER A 168 -14.11 -8.43 13.01
C SER A 168 -14.57 -9.79 12.53
N PHE A 169 -13.73 -10.50 11.79
CA PHE A 169 -13.99 -11.89 11.42
C PHE A 169 -13.24 -12.81 12.37
N GLY A 170 -13.76 -14.03 12.54
CA GLY A 170 -12.99 -15.06 13.22
C GLY A 170 -11.79 -15.46 12.34
N VAL A 171 -10.65 -15.77 12.96
CA VAL A 171 -9.43 -16.24 12.28
C VAL A 171 -9.72 -17.39 11.29
N GLU A 172 -10.67 -18.27 11.61
CA GLU A 172 -11.06 -19.38 10.74
C GLU A 172 -11.80 -18.92 9.48
N VAL A 173 -12.63 -17.87 9.57
CA VAL A 173 -13.28 -17.27 8.40
C VAL A 173 -12.22 -16.66 7.49
N LEU A 174 -11.27 -15.92 8.06
CA LEU A 174 -10.17 -15.31 7.31
C LEU A 174 -9.32 -16.35 6.57
N LYS A 175 -8.98 -17.46 7.22
CA LYS A 175 -8.28 -18.58 6.60
C LYS A 175 -9.08 -19.18 5.44
N GLN A 176 -10.39 -19.36 5.61
CA GLN A 176 -11.24 -19.89 4.56
C GLN A 176 -11.29 -18.95 3.35
N LEU A 177 -11.50 -17.65 3.58
CA LEU A 177 -11.49 -16.63 2.52
C LEU A 177 -10.16 -16.64 1.76
N TYR A 178 -9.05 -16.83 2.46
CA TYR A 178 -7.74 -16.97 1.85
C TYR A 178 -7.61 -18.22 0.96
N GLN A 179 -8.10 -19.37 1.42
CA GLN A 179 -8.10 -20.59 0.60
C GLN A 179 -9.00 -20.45 -0.62
N ASP A 180 -10.16 -19.80 -0.46
CA ASP A 180 -11.08 -19.50 -1.55
C ASP A 180 -10.42 -18.54 -2.55
N PHE A 181 -9.73 -17.51 -2.07
CA PHE A 181 -8.96 -16.58 -2.91
C PHE A 181 -7.92 -17.33 -3.76
N LYS A 182 -7.10 -18.18 -3.12
CA LYS A 182 -6.06 -18.93 -3.82
C LYS A 182 -6.63 -19.90 -4.86
N SER A 183 -7.72 -20.58 -4.51
CA SER A 183 -8.40 -21.53 -5.41
C SER A 183 -9.02 -20.82 -6.62
N ASN A 184 -9.65 -19.68 -6.37
CA ASN A 184 -10.33 -18.88 -7.39
C ASN A 184 -9.37 -18.18 -8.36
N TYR A 185 -8.23 -17.69 -7.88
CA TYR A 185 -7.20 -17.10 -8.75
C TYR A 185 -6.75 -18.04 -9.86
N GLN A 186 -6.52 -19.31 -9.51
CA GLN A 186 -6.09 -20.32 -10.48
C GLN A 186 -7.16 -20.59 -11.56
N SER A 187 -8.44 -20.47 -11.20
CA SER A 187 -9.54 -20.57 -12.14
C SER A 187 -9.58 -19.35 -13.07
N TRP A 188 -9.51 -18.14 -12.50
CA TRP A 188 -9.61 -16.88 -13.24
C TRP A 188 -8.50 -16.70 -14.28
N ARG A 189 -7.30 -17.21 -13.97
CA ARG A 189 -6.16 -17.26 -14.91
C ARG A 189 -6.51 -17.87 -16.27
N LYS A 190 -7.45 -18.82 -16.33
CA LYS A 190 -7.84 -19.47 -17.59
C LYS A 190 -8.69 -18.56 -18.49
N GLU A 191 -9.28 -17.51 -17.93
CA GLU A 191 -10.28 -16.66 -18.60
C GLU A 191 -9.74 -15.29 -19.03
N SER A 192 -8.60 -14.83 -18.47
CA SER A 192 -8.01 -13.52 -18.80
C SER A 192 -6.92 -13.63 -19.88
N PRO A 193 -7.11 -13.07 -21.09
CA PRO A 193 -6.14 -13.17 -22.19
C PRO A 193 -4.98 -12.15 -22.15
N ARG A 194 -4.74 -11.44 -21.03
CA ARG A 194 -3.65 -10.44 -20.96
C ARG A 194 -2.28 -11.15 -20.92
N GLN A 195 -1.33 -10.67 -21.74
CA GLN A 195 -0.11 -11.41 -22.12
C GLN A 195 1.08 -11.30 -21.15
N HIS A 196 0.90 -10.77 -19.93
CA HIS A 196 2.02 -10.46 -19.03
C HIS A 196 1.90 -11.08 -17.62
N HIS A 197 1.07 -12.11 -17.46
CA HIS A 197 0.88 -12.75 -16.16
C HIS A 197 2.07 -13.66 -15.78
N ASP A 198 2.77 -13.34 -14.67
CA ASP A 198 3.62 -14.32 -13.98
C ASP A 198 2.71 -15.31 -13.25
N ALA A 199 2.55 -16.48 -13.88
CA ALA A 199 1.81 -17.63 -13.40
C ALA A 199 2.11 -18.06 -11.96
N THR A 200 3.28 -17.68 -11.45
CA THR A 200 3.83 -18.11 -10.17
C THR A 200 3.87 -17.00 -9.14
N ILE A 201 3.30 -15.82 -9.43
CA ILE A 201 3.34 -14.67 -8.52
C ILE A 201 2.77 -15.06 -7.16
N LEU A 202 1.59 -15.69 -7.10
CA LEU A 202 0.99 -16.10 -5.82
C LEU A 202 1.80 -17.15 -5.06
N ASP A 203 2.58 -17.99 -5.75
CA ASP A 203 3.38 -19.02 -5.09
C ASP A 203 4.58 -18.43 -4.32
N ARG A 204 4.97 -17.19 -4.67
CA ARG A 204 6.07 -16.46 -4.04
C ARG A 204 5.61 -15.43 -3.02
N LEU A 205 4.32 -15.12 -2.99
CA LEU A 205 3.76 -14.11 -2.09
C LEU A 205 3.53 -14.67 -0.70
N GLU A 206 4.01 -13.94 0.29
CA GLU A 206 3.57 -14.10 1.67
C GLU A 206 2.19 -13.44 1.82
N PHE A 207 1.22 -14.23 2.25
CA PHE A 207 -0.12 -13.72 2.52
C PHE A 207 -0.34 -13.61 4.02
N LYS A 208 -0.82 -12.45 4.45
CA LYS A 208 -1.26 -12.23 5.83
C LYS A 208 -2.73 -11.85 5.83
N VAL A 209 -3.41 -12.17 6.92
CA VAL A 209 -4.71 -11.56 7.23
C VAL A 209 -4.59 -10.92 8.59
N ILE A 210 -4.95 -9.65 8.66
CA ILE A 210 -4.63 -8.79 9.79
C ILE A 210 -5.90 -8.03 10.17
N SER A 211 -6.22 -7.99 11.46
CA SER A 211 -7.33 -7.15 11.91
C SER A 211 -6.99 -5.66 11.70
N HIS A 212 -7.98 -4.79 11.52
CA HIS A 212 -7.72 -3.34 11.42
C HIS A 212 -6.91 -2.81 12.62
N LYS A 213 -7.13 -3.39 13.80
CA LYS A 213 -6.42 -3.00 15.03
C LYS A 213 -4.94 -3.36 14.97
N GLU A 214 -4.62 -4.58 14.56
CA GLU A 214 -3.23 -5.03 14.38
C GLU A 214 -2.56 -4.30 13.23
N PHE A 215 -3.29 -4.00 12.15
CA PHE A 215 -2.75 -3.28 11.01
C PHE A 215 -2.24 -1.88 11.38
N ASN A 216 -2.91 -1.20 12.32
CA ASN A 216 -2.47 0.08 12.85
C ASN A 216 -1.33 -0.02 13.88
N SER A 217 -0.96 -1.23 14.32
CA SER A 217 0.24 -1.44 15.13
C SER A 217 1.44 -1.70 14.22
N LEU A 218 2.53 -0.97 14.44
CA LEU A 218 3.76 -1.08 13.64
C LEU A 218 4.36 -2.49 13.64
N ASP A 219 4.01 -3.34 14.61
CA ASP A 219 4.50 -4.71 14.77
C ASP A 219 3.95 -5.71 13.73
N ALA A 220 3.01 -5.30 12.87
CA ALA A 220 2.29 -6.21 11.98
C ALA A 220 3.03 -6.56 10.66
N TRP A 221 4.11 -5.86 10.32
CA TRP A 221 4.72 -5.88 8.98
C TRP A 221 6.15 -6.43 8.97
#